data_AF-A0A7C7YQ72-F1
#
_entry.id   AF-A0A7C7YQ72-F1
#
_cell.length_a   1.000
_cell.length_b   1.000
_cell.length_c   1.000
_cell.angle_alpha   90.00
_cell.angle_beta   90.00
_cell.angle_gamma   90.00
#
_symmetry.space_group_name_H-M   'P 1'
#
loop_
_entity.id
_entity.type
_entity.pdbx_description
1 polymer ?
#
loop_
_entity_poly.entity_id
_entity_poly.type
_entity_poly.pdbx_seq_one_letter_code
_entity_poly.pdbx_strand_id
1 'polypeptide(L)'
;MRAIELMSSAEFRNLRLGGMMLAAASDEDNGPFQALRSLLRRGLHLANLARRPSVIEDGVLTQLVDILVGDGQFEDCRVPLQVVALDLLSARMVTLRSGSLATAVAASSAIPGVFPPVELDGLLLCDAGAVSSVPVAAARAASPDSVVLAIDPSRRLLPRQEIDTGMESLQRVATIARNWLTEIELEEADIVVRPRVGQRTWSDMTNLSSIVESGRDAMTKAMPELQEALSTHH
;
A
#
# COMPACT_ATOMS: atom_id res chain seq x y z
N MET A 1 -14.40 -7.68 9.41
CA MET A 1 -14.24 -8.66 10.50
C MET A 1 -13.16 -9.68 10.17
N ARG A 2 -13.30 -10.47 9.09
CA ARG A 2 -12.35 -11.53 8.68
C ARG A 2 -10.86 -11.11 8.56
N ALA A 3 -10.56 -9.94 8.01
CA ALA A 3 -9.16 -9.48 7.87
C ALA A 3 -8.50 -9.10 9.21
N ILE A 4 -9.23 -8.41 10.12
CA ILE A 4 -8.71 -8.06 11.46
C ILE A 4 -8.53 -9.32 12.31
N GLU A 5 -9.48 -10.25 12.22
CA GLU A 5 -9.38 -11.57 12.84
C GLU A 5 -8.17 -12.34 12.31
N LEU A 6 -7.96 -12.35 10.99
CA LEU A 6 -6.79 -12.97 10.39
C LEU A 6 -5.49 -12.30 10.86
N MET A 7 -5.40 -10.98 10.87
CA MET A 7 -4.21 -10.25 11.34
C MET A 7 -3.94 -10.50 12.84
N SER A 8 -4.96 -10.87 13.60
CA SER A 8 -4.85 -11.23 15.03
C SER A 8 -4.66 -12.75 15.26
N SER A 9 -4.71 -13.56 14.20
CA SER A 9 -4.67 -15.02 14.26
C SER A 9 -3.28 -15.57 14.62
N ALA A 10 -3.22 -16.85 14.96
CA ALA A 10 -1.95 -17.54 15.17
C ALA A 10 -1.24 -17.80 13.84
N GLU A 11 -1.99 -18.06 12.76
CA GLU A 11 -1.44 -18.24 11.42
C GLU A 11 -0.65 -17.01 10.96
N PHE A 12 -1.21 -15.80 11.14
CA PHE A 12 -0.53 -14.57 10.76
C PHE A 12 0.70 -14.26 11.61
N ARG A 13 0.66 -14.54 12.93
CA ARG A 13 1.82 -14.36 13.82
C ARG A 13 2.96 -15.34 13.54
N ASN A 14 2.63 -16.54 13.05
CA ASN A 14 3.60 -17.57 12.70
C ASN A 14 4.25 -17.32 11.33
N LEU A 15 3.66 -16.48 10.48
CA LEU A 15 4.33 -15.97 9.29
C LEU A 15 5.47 -15.04 9.73
N ARG A 16 6.69 -15.27 9.22
CA ARG A 16 7.90 -14.48 9.52
C ARG A 16 7.70 -12.96 9.38
N LEU A 17 6.74 -12.54 8.55
CA LEU A 17 6.35 -11.16 8.36
C LEU A 17 5.73 -10.52 9.62
N GLY A 18 4.86 -11.24 10.31
CA GLY A 18 4.23 -10.75 11.55
C GLY A 18 5.27 -10.47 12.63
N GLY A 19 6.27 -11.35 12.79
CA GLY A 19 7.39 -11.15 13.71
C GLY A 19 8.29 -9.96 13.34
N MET A 20 8.57 -9.73 12.06
CA MET A 20 9.36 -8.58 11.60
C MET A 20 8.61 -7.26 11.72
N MET A 21 7.33 -7.21 11.35
CA MET A 21 6.49 -6.01 11.44
C MET A 21 6.24 -5.60 12.89
N LEU A 22 6.00 -6.57 13.79
CA LEU A 22 5.84 -6.32 15.22
C LEU A 22 7.15 -5.84 15.88
N ALA A 23 8.30 -6.38 15.46
CA ALA A 23 9.61 -5.94 15.97
C ALA A 23 10.01 -4.53 15.49
N ALA A 24 9.56 -4.11 14.30
CA ALA A 24 9.81 -2.76 13.79
C ALA A 24 9.02 -1.67 14.55
N ALA A 25 7.98 -2.04 15.29
CA ALA A 25 7.12 -1.12 16.04
C ALA A 25 7.59 -0.87 17.49
N SER A 26 8.63 -1.57 17.98
CA SER A 26 8.96 -1.61 19.42
C SER A 26 10.34 -1.08 19.83
N ASP A 27 11.11 -0.46 18.94
CA ASP A 27 12.48 -0.02 19.28
C ASP A 27 12.53 1.47 19.67
N GLU A 28 12.20 1.77 20.93
CA GLU A 28 12.61 3.00 21.64
C GLU A 28 13.53 2.63 22.82
N ASP A 29 14.86 2.67 22.62
CA ASP A 29 15.82 2.93 23.71
C ASP A 29 17.21 3.36 23.21
N ASN A 30 17.88 4.28 23.92
CA ASN A 30 19.01 5.09 23.43
C ASN A 30 20.37 4.70 24.05
N GLY A 31 21.01 3.64 23.54
CA GLY A 31 22.36 3.21 23.97
C GLY A 31 23.43 3.23 22.85
N PRO A 32 24.71 3.54 23.14
CA PRO A 32 25.79 3.61 22.14
C PRO A 32 26.11 2.25 21.49
N PHE A 33 25.93 1.16 22.23
CA PHE A 33 26.10 -0.20 21.70
C PHE A 33 24.97 -0.59 20.74
N GLN A 34 23.75 -0.10 20.95
CA GLN A 34 22.63 -0.30 20.03
C GLN A 34 22.75 0.57 18.78
N ALA A 35 23.30 1.79 18.89
CA ALA A 35 23.62 2.63 17.72
C ALA A 35 24.65 1.95 16.79
N LEU A 36 25.69 1.33 17.35
CA LEU A 36 26.64 0.54 16.55
C LEU A 36 25.96 -0.69 15.89
N ARG A 37 25.11 -1.39 16.65
CA ARG A 37 24.35 -2.54 16.13
C ARG A 37 23.32 -2.13 15.07
N SER A 38 22.71 -0.96 15.19
CA SER A 38 21.76 -0.43 14.22
C SER A 38 22.46 0.00 12.93
N LEU A 39 23.66 0.61 13.03
CA LEU A 39 24.50 0.93 11.87
C LEU A 39 24.94 -0.33 11.12
N LEU A 40 25.39 -1.37 11.84
CA LEU A 40 25.77 -2.66 11.23
C LEU A 40 24.57 -3.36 10.56
N ARG A 41 23.39 -3.37 11.22
CA ARG A 41 22.16 -3.90 10.62
C ARG A 41 21.74 -3.11 9.38
N ARG A 42 21.75 -1.77 9.45
CA ARG A 42 21.45 -0.89 8.30
C ARG A 42 22.40 -1.16 7.14
N GLY A 43 23.70 -1.33 7.41
CA GLY A 43 24.70 -1.71 6.40
C GLY A 43 24.45 -3.08 5.77
N LEU A 44 24.08 -4.08 6.56
CA LEU A 44 23.71 -5.42 6.07
C LEU A 44 22.41 -5.40 5.25
N HIS A 45 21.40 -4.60 5.64
CA HIS A 45 20.16 -4.45 4.87
C HIS A 45 20.41 -3.83 3.49
N LEU A 46 21.22 -2.77 3.42
CA LEU A 46 21.63 -2.16 2.14
C LEU A 46 22.44 -3.15 1.28
N ALA A 47 23.35 -3.91 1.89
CA ALA A 47 24.12 -4.94 1.18
C ALA A 47 23.22 -6.08 0.66
N ASN A 48 22.15 -6.43 1.37
CA ASN A 48 21.18 -7.42 0.94
C ASN A 48 20.33 -6.91 -0.23
N LEU A 49 19.86 -5.66 -0.18
CA LEU A 49 19.15 -5.02 -1.30
C LEU A 49 20.03 -4.88 -2.56
N ALA A 50 21.35 -4.77 -2.39
CA ALA A 50 22.29 -4.78 -3.51
C ALA A 50 22.53 -6.18 -4.11
N ARG A 51 22.15 -7.25 -3.41
CA ARG A 51 22.38 -8.66 -3.83
C ARG A 51 21.09 -9.40 -4.19
N ARG A 52 19.94 -8.89 -3.76
CA ARG A 52 18.62 -9.51 -3.93
C ARG A 52 17.57 -8.43 -4.20
N PRO A 53 16.54 -8.71 -5.01
CA PRO A 53 15.49 -7.73 -5.33
C PRO A 53 14.61 -7.37 -4.11
N SER A 54 14.60 -8.21 -3.07
CA SER A 54 13.77 -8.06 -1.88
C SER A 54 14.45 -8.57 -0.60
N VAL A 55 14.00 -8.04 0.54
CA VAL A 55 14.40 -8.54 1.87
C VAL A 55 13.64 -9.80 2.27
N ILE A 56 12.39 -9.94 1.80
CA ILE A 56 11.54 -11.11 2.06
C ILE A 56 11.69 -12.13 0.93
N GLU A 57 11.65 -13.41 1.31
CA GLU A 57 11.72 -14.56 0.41
C GLU A 57 10.49 -14.65 -0.51
N ASP A 58 10.69 -15.19 -1.72
CA ASP A 58 9.65 -15.42 -2.71
C ASP A 58 8.52 -16.30 -2.16
N GLY A 59 7.29 -16.04 -2.62
CA GLY A 59 6.09 -16.81 -2.27
C GLY A 59 5.43 -16.45 -0.93
N VAL A 60 6.09 -15.72 -0.01
CA VAL A 60 5.47 -15.29 1.26
C VAL A 60 4.25 -14.38 1.01
N LEU A 61 4.39 -13.43 0.07
CA LEU A 61 3.29 -12.52 -0.28
C LEU A 61 2.12 -13.28 -0.92
N THR A 62 2.41 -14.21 -1.84
CA THR A 62 1.39 -15.06 -2.47
C THR A 62 0.63 -15.87 -1.43
N GLN A 63 1.32 -16.51 -0.47
CA GLN A 63 0.66 -17.25 0.61
C GLN A 63 -0.25 -16.38 1.48
N LEU A 64 0.20 -15.17 1.83
CA LEU A 64 -0.60 -14.22 2.61
C LEU A 64 -1.88 -13.81 1.87
N VAL A 65 -1.75 -13.55 0.57
CA VAL A 65 -2.86 -13.17 -0.28
C VAL A 65 -3.80 -14.36 -0.50
N ASP A 66 -3.28 -15.56 -0.75
CA ASP A 66 -4.07 -16.79 -0.89
C ASP A 66 -4.93 -17.07 0.34
N ILE A 67 -4.43 -16.82 1.55
CA ILE A 67 -5.24 -16.97 2.78
C ILE A 67 -6.44 -16.00 2.80
N LEU A 68 -6.30 -14.83 2.18
CA LEU A 68 -7.34 -13.79 2.15
C LEU A 68 -8.35 -13.97 1.02
N VAL A 69 -7.88 -14.29 -0.19
CA VAL A 69 -8.73 -14.34 -1.41
C VAL A 69 -8.95 -15.74 -1.96
N GLY A 70 -8.18 -16.74 -1.52
CA GLY A 70 -8.27 -18.12 -2.00
C GLY A 70 -7.97 -18.26 -3.48
N ASP A 71 -8.67 -19.19 -4.13
CA ASP A 71 -8.62 -19.48 -5.56
C ASP A 71 -9.53 -18.57 -6.42
N GLY A 72 -10.07 -17.50 -5.82
CA GLY A 72 -11.01 -16.60 -6.46
C GLY A 72 -10.46 -15.94 -7.72
N GLN A 73 -11.34 -15.81 -8.72
CA GLN A 73 -11.06 -15.12 -9.97
C GLN A 73 -11.77 -13.77 -10.02
N PHE A 74 -11.31 -12.87 -10.90
CA PHE A 74 -11.98 -11.56 -11.10
C PHE A 74 -13.45 -11.74 -11.51
N GLU A 75 -13.75 -12.80 -12.25
CA GLU A 75 -15.08 -13.16 -12.73
C GLU A 75 -16.04 -13.54 -11.59
N ASP A 76 -15.51 -13.93 -10.43
CA ASP A 76 -16.29 -14.27 -9.24
C ASP A 76 -16.70 -13.02 -8.43
N CYS A 77 -16.15 -11.85 -8.76
CA CYS A 77 -16.38 -10.62 -8.02
C CYS A 77 -17.78 -10.05 -8.30
N ARG A 78 -18.58 -9.89 -7.23
CA ARG A 78 -19.93 -9.27 -7.29
C ARG A 78 -19.91 -7.82 -7.78
N VAL A 79 -18.83 -7.10 -7.46
CA VAL A 79 -18.56 -5.74 -7.94
C VAL A 79 -17.37 -5.86 -8.89
N PRO A 80 -17.44 -5.32 -10.11
CA PRO A 80 -16.31 -5.34 -11.04
C PRO A 80 -15.06 -4.77 -10.37
N LEU A 81 -14.01 -5.57 -10.28
CA LEU A 81 -12.75 -5.22 -9.63
C LEU A 81 -11.67 -4.96 -10.67
N GLN A 82 -10.81 -3.99 -10.36
CA GLN A 82 -9.58 -3.74 -11.11
C GLN A 82 -8.45 -3.62 -10.11
N VAL A 83 -7.30 -4.20 -10.45
CA VAL A 83 -6.10 -4.14 -9.63
C VAL A 83 -4.99 -3.51 -10.45
N VAL A 84 -4.31 -2.53 -9.88
CA VAL A 84 -3.31 -1.72 -10.59
C VAL A 84 -1.92 -2.04 -10.05
N ALA A 85 -1.00 -2.35 -10.95
CA ALA A 85 0.41 -2.61 -10.67
C ALA A 85 1.31 -1.81 -11.62
N LEU A 86 2.60 -1.73 -11.29
CA LEU A 86 3.62 -1.11 -12.13
C LEU A 86 4.46 -2.20 -12.80
N ASP A 87 4.54 -2.21 -14.13
CA ASP A 87 5.49 -3.06 -14.85
C ASP A 87 6.87 -2.39 -14.89
N LEU A 88 7.83 -3.03 -14.23
CA LEU A 88 9.22 -2.59 -14.13
C LEU A 88 9.97 -2.69 -15.46
N LEU A 89 9.54 -3.54 -16.39
CA LEU A 89 10.21 -3.70 -17.68
C LEU A 89 9.83 -2.58 -18.65
N SER A 90 8.53 -2.31 -18.80
CA SER A 90 8.04 -1.26 -19.72
C SER A 90 7.90 0.12 -19.08
N ALA A 91 8.05 0.23 -17.75
CA ALA A 91 7.81 1.44 -16.96
C ALA A 91 6.39 1.99 -17.14
N ARG A 92 5.39 1.09 -17.19
CA ARG A 92 3.98 1.45 -17.41
C ARG A 92 3.08 0.90 -16.32
N MET A 93 2.03 1.65 -16.03
CA MET A 93 0.92 1.19 -15.22
C MET A 93 0.15 0.09 -15.96
N VAL A 94 -0.15 -1.00 -15.26
CA VAL A 94 -0.91 -2.14 -15.76
C VAL A 94 -2.16 -2.30 -14.93
N THR A 95 -3.32 -2.36 -15.59
CA THR A 95 -4.61 -2.61 -14.95
C THR A 95 -5.04 -4.05 -15.22
N LEU A 96 -5.02 -4.87 -14.18
CA LEU A 96 -5.46 -6.26 -14.19
C LEU A 96 -6.96 -6.33 -13.92
N ARG A 97 -7.69 -7.11 -14.74
CA ARG A 97 -9.16 -7.18 -14.71
C ARG A 97 -9.73 -8.60 -14.91
N SER A 98 -8.87 -9.62 -15.01
CA SER A 98 -9.23 -11.00 -15.32
C SER A 98 -8.23 -11.98 -14.72
N GLY A 99 -8.64 -13.22 -14.47
CA GLY A 99 -7.78 -14.30 -13.97
C GLY A 99 -7.65 -14.33 -12.45
N SER A 100 -6.51 -14.80 -11.94
CA SER A 100 -6.30 -15.03 -10.50
C SER A 100 -6.27 -13.72 -9.70
N LEU A 101 -7.22 -13.56 -8.77
CA LEU A 101 -7.22 -12.44 -7.83
C LEU A 101 -5.96 -12.44 -6.97
N ALA A 102 -5.54 -13.62 -6.51
CA ALA A 102 -4.37 -13.74 -5.65
C ALA A 102 -3.09 -13.24 -6.34
N THR A 103 -2.91 -13.61 -7.60
CA THR A 103 -1.76 -13.17 -8.40
C THR A 103 -1.79 -11.66 -8.62
N ALA A 104 -2.95 -11.10 -8.98
CA ALA A 104 -3.09 -9.67 -9.23
C ALA A 104 -2.88 -8.82 -7.96
N VAL A 105 -3.48 -9.23 -6.84
CA VAL A 105 -3.33 -8.56 -5.55
C VAL A 105 -1.89 -8.67 -5.04
N ALA A 106 -1.23 -9.82 -5.21
CA ALA A 106 0.19 -9.99 -4.89
C ALA A 106 1.06 -9.06 -5.74
N ALA A 107 0.83 -8.97 -7.05
CA ALA A 107 1.56 -8.06 -7.94
C ALA A 107 1.43 -6.59 -7.50
N SER A 108 0.21 -6.15 -7.20
CA SER A 108 -0.08 -4.79 -6.73
C SER A 108 0.43 -4.50 -5.31
N SER A 109 0.63 -5.53 -4.48
CA SER A 109 1.13 -5.39 -3.10
C SER A 109 2.64 -5.67 -2.96
N ALA A 110 3.34 -5.95 -4.06
CA ALA A 110 4.76 -6.27 -4.07
C ALA A 110 5.61 -5.00 -3.92
N ILE A 111 5.66 -4.45 -2.69
CA ILE A 111 6.40 -3.23 -2.35
C ILE A 111 7.89 -3.41 -2.72
N PRO A 112 8.46 -2.56 -3.61
CA PRO A 112 9.85 -2.67 -4.03
C PRO A 112 10.85 -2.69 -2.87
N GLY A 113 11.79 -3.64 -2.92
CA GLY A 113 12.79 -3.85 -1.86
C GLY A 113 12.27 -4.60 -0.63
N VAL A 114 10.95 -4.67 -0.42
CA VAL A 114 10.34 -5.46 0.66
C VAL A 114 9.99 -6.84 0.14
N PHE A 115 9.17 -6.90 -0.90
CA PHE A 115 8.75 -8.13 -1.57
C PHE A 115 9.34 -8.20 -2.98
N PRO A 116 9.59 -9.41 -3.49
CA PRO A 116 10.04 -9.58 -4.88
C PRO A 116 8.92 -9.15 -5.84
N PRO A 117 9.26 -8.63 -7.04
CA PRO A 117 8.29 -8.40 -8.07
C PRO A 117 7.65 -9.72 -8.54
N VAL A 118 6.44 -9.64 -9.07
CA VAL A 118 5.65 -10.78 -9.55
C VAL A 118 5.73 -10.85 -11.06
N GLU A 119 6.17 -12.00 -11.59
CA GLU A 119 6.12 -12.27 -13.02
C GLU A 119 4.71 -12.72 -13.43
N LEU A 120 4.15 -12.07 -14.45
CA LEU A 120 2.82 -12.41 -14.99
C LEU A 120 2.80 -12.12 -16.49
N ASP A 121 2.56 -13.14 -17.32
CA ASP A 121 2.41 -13.02 -18.77
C ASP A 121 3.55 -12.24 -19.47
N GLY A 122 4.79 -12.42 -18.99
CA GLY A 122 5.98 -11.75 -19.52
C GLY A 122 6.22 -10.33 -18.98
N LEU A 123 5.38 -9.86 -18.04
CA LEU A 123 5.56 -8.61 -17.30
C LEU A 123 6.30 -8.86 -15.99
N LEU A 124 6.95 -7.83 -15.44
CA LEU A 124 7.55 -7.86 -14.12
C LEU A 124 6.89 -6.80 -13.23
N LEU A 125 5.90 -7.22 -12.45
CA LEU A 125 4.96 -6.33 -11.77
C LEU A 125 5.36 -6.05 -10.32
N CYS A 126 5.17 -4.82 -9.87
CA CYS A 126 5.30 -4.45 -8.46
C CYS A 126 4.21 -3.46 -8.01
N ASP A 127 4.22 -3.15 -6.71
CA ASP A 127 3.38 -2.10 -6.13
C ASP A 127 3.65 -0.76 -6.82
N ALA A 128 2.56 -0.06 -7.15
CA ALA A 128 2.60 1.22 -7.85
C ALA A 128 2.47 2.43 -6.90
N GLY A 129 2.41 2.24 -5.58
CA GLY A 129 2.09 3.28 -4.61
C GLY A 129 3.11 4.42 -4.53
N ALA A 130 4.32 4.22 -5.07
CA ALA A 130 5.31 5.29 -5.23
C ALA A 130 4.96 6.27 -6.37
N VAL A 131 4.20 5.82 -7.38
CA VAL A 131 3.88 6.58 -8.61
C VAL A 131 2.39 6.88 -8.78
N SER A 132 1.51 6.03 -8.25
CA SER A 132 0.05 6.17 -8.27
C SER A 132 -0.51 5.44 -7.04
N SER A 133 -0.76 6.21 -5.97
CA SER A 133 -1.25 5.65 -4.70
C SER A 133 -2.77 5.56 -4.63
N VAL A 134 -3.47 6.34 -5.45
CA VAL A 134 -4.93 6.35 -5.54
C VAL A 134 -5.26 6.38 -7.02
N PRO A 135 -5.45 5.23 -7.70
CA PRO A 135 -5.42 5.12 -9.16
C PRO A 135 -6.70 5.67 -9.84
N VAL A 136 -6.98 6.96 -9.64
CA VAL A 136 -8.14 7.68 -10.16
C VAL A 136 -8.19 7.60 -11.68
N ALA A 137 -7.05 7.74 -12.35
CA ALA A 137 -6.95 7.63 -13.79
C ALA A 137 -7.43 6.26 -14.31
N ALA A 138 -7.10 5.16 -13.62
CA ALA A 138 -7.57 3.83 -13.99
C ALA A 138 -9.08 3.68 -13.78
N ALA A 139 -9.61 4.23 -12.69
CA ALA A 139 -11.05 4.23 -12.40
C ALA A 139 -11.85 5.05 -13.43
N ARG A 140 -11.42 6.28 -13.73
CA ARG A 140 -12.03 7.14 -14.76
C ARG A 140 -11.98 6.49 -16.15
N ALA A 141 -10.85 5.90 -16.53
CA ALA A 141 -10.72 5.20 -17.80
C ALA A 141 -11.63 3.95 -17.90
N ALA A 142 -11.94 3.31 -16.78
CA ALA A 142 -12.89 2.19 -16.74
C ALA A 142 -14.34 2.63 -16.95
N SER A 143 -14.72 3.77 -16.35
CA SER A 143 -16.08 4.29 -16.36
C SER A 143 -16.08 5.83 -16.49
N PRO A 144 -15.91 6.38 -17.71
CA PRO A 144 -15.72 7.82 -17.91
C PRO A 144 -16.84 8.69 -17.34
N ASP A 145 -18.09 8.24 -17.48
CA ASP A 145 -19.29 8.98 -17.11
C ASP A 145 -19.76 8.74 -15.65
N SER A 146 -19.05 7.89 -14.89
CA SER A 146 -19.40 7.56 -13.51
C SER A 146 -18.78 8.53 -12.51
N VAL A 147 -19.40 8.67 -11.34
CA VAL A 147 -18.79 9.38 -10.21
C VAL A 147 -17.58 8.59 -9.69
N VAL A 148 -16.42 9.24 -9.61
CA VAL A 148 -15.17 8.68 -9.07
C VAL A 148 -14.94 9.19 -7.66
N LEU A 149 -15.13 8.29 -6.69
CA LEU A 149 -14.81 8.49 -5.28
C LEU A 149 -13.39 8.00 -4.99
N ALA A 150 -12.49 8.92 -4.68
CA ALA A 150 -11.12 8.62 -4.30
C ALA A 150 -10.96 8.55 -2.78
N ILE A 151 -10.41 7.45 -2.27
CA ILE A 151 -10.06 7.30 -0.85
C ILE A 151 -8.55 7.43 -0.71
N ASP A 152 -8.08 8.51 -0.10
CA ASP A 152 -6.67 8.78 0.11
C ASP A 152 -6.31 8.64 1.61
N PRO A 153 -5.76 7.49 2.04
CA PRO A 153 -5.28 7.30 3.41
C PRO A 153 -3.86 7.87 3.62
N SER A 154 -3.31 8.62 2.66
CA SER A 154 -1.95 9.13 2.73
C SER A 154 -1.71 10.02 3.95
N ARG A 155 -0.47 9.97 4.44
CA ARG A 155 -0.03 10.90 5.47
C ARG A 155 0.15 12.28 4.86
N ARG A 156 -0.41 13.28 5.53
CA ARG A 156 -0.07 14.68 5.22
C ARG A 156 1.43 14.89 5.44
N LEU A 157 2.08 15.53 4.47
CA LEU A 157 3.45 16.00 4.61
C LEU A 157 3.56 16.91 5.83
N LEU A 158 4.33 16.49 6.83
CA LEU A 158 4.63 17.36 7.96
C LEU A 158 5.60 18.46 7.51
N PRO A 159 5.36 19.73 7.90
CA PRO A 159 6.17 20.87 7.45
C PRO A 159 7.57 20.88 8.05
N ARG A 160 7.81 20.17 9.15
CA ARG A 160 9.12 20.02 9.78
C ARG A 160 9.37 18.54 10.06
N GLN A 161 10.53 18.08 9.61
CA GLN A 161 11.07 16.77 9.90
C GLN A 161 12.57 16.97 10.06
N GLU A 162 13.14 16.45 11.15
CA GLU A 162 14.60 16.38 11.31
C GLU A 162 15.14 15.42 10.25
N ILE A 163 16.20 15.83 9.57
CA ILE A 163 16.87 15.05 8.50
C ILE A 163 18.33 14.97 8.90
N ASP A 164 18.69 13.86 9.53
CA ASP A 164 20.01 13.65 10.11
C ASP A 164 20.89 12.77 9.21
N THR A 165 20.27 12.03 8.28
CA THR A 165 20.97 11.11 7.39
C THR A 165 20.65 11.32 5.91
N GLY A 166 21.57 10.93 5.03
CA GLY A 166 21.32 10.93 3.57
C GLY A 166 20.15 10.04 3.17
N MET A 167 19.91 8.92 3.89
CA MET A 167 18.76 8.06 3.66
C MET A 167 17.44 8.77 3.98
N GLU A 168 17.37 9.46 5.11
CA GLU A 168 16.18 10.26 5.47
C GLU A 168 15.94 11.39 4.47
N SER A 169 17.01 12.01 3.94
CA SER A 169 16.90 13.00 2.87
C SER A 169 16.29 12.40 1.60
N LEU A 170 16.78 11.24 1.14
CA LEU A 170 16.25 10.53 -0.03
C LEU A 170 14.79 10.10 0.18
N GLN A 171 14.47 9.53 1.35
CA GLN A 171 13.11 9.14 1.71
C GLN A 171 12.17 10.35 1.77
N ARG A 172 12.66 11.50 2.25
CA ARG A 172 11.90 12.74 2.28
C ARG A 172 11.57 13.22 0.88
N VAL A 173 12.54 13.23 -0.03
CA VAL A 173 12.32 13.59 -1.44
C VAL A 173 11.32 12.65 -2.10
N ALA A 174 11.49 11.33 -1.94
CA ALA A 174 10.55 10.34 -2.47
C ALA A 174 9.12 10.53 -1.92
N THR A 175 9.00 10.84 -0.63
CA THR A 175 7.70 11.11 0.00
C THR A 175 7.05 12.38 -0.53
N ILE A 176 7.83 13.45 -0.78
CA ILE A 176 7.33 14.69 -1.40
C ILE A 176 6.85 14.40 -2.81
N ALA A 177 7.67 13.74 -3.64
CA ALA A 177 7.34 13.40 -5.01
C ALA A 177 6.06 12.55 -5.10
N ARG A 178 5.96 11.50 -4.27
CA ARG A 178 4.75 10.67 -4.18
C ARG A 178 3.52 11.52 -3.85
N ASN A 179 3.58 12.37 -2.83
CA ASN A 179 2.43 13.21 -2.48
C ASN A 179 2.05 14.19 -3.60
N TRP A 180 3.01 14.76 -4.31
CA TRP A 180 2.70 15.61 -5.48
C TRP A 180 1.98 14.83 -6.58
N LEU A 181 2.46 13.63 -6.91
CA LEU A 181 1.80 12.75 -7.87
C LEU A 181 0.38 12.38 -7.41
N THR A 182 0.21 12.05 -6.13
CA THR A 182 -1.11 11.77 -5.54
C THR A 182 -2.04 12.98 -5.68
N GLU A 183 -1.60 14.20 -5.35
CA GLU A 183 -2.46 15.38 -5.48
C GLU A 183 -2.87 15.62 -6.94
N ILE A 184 -1.96 15.49 -7.90
CA ILE A 184 -2.27 15.59 -9.34
C ILE A 184 -3.30 14.55 -9.76
N GLU A 185 -3.12 13.30 -9.32
CA GLU A 185 -4.04 12.21 -9.65
C GLU A 185 -5.44 12.41 -9.03
N LEU A 186 -5.51 13.00 -7.84
CA LEU A 186 -6.75 13.30 -7.13
C LEU A 186 -7.56 14.46 -7.76
N GLU A 187 -6.95 15.32 -8.58
CA GLU A 187 -7.67 16.38 -9.31
C GLU A 187 -8.73 15.83 -10.28
N GLU A 188 -8.57 14.58 -10.73
CA GLU A 188 -9.49 13.90 -11.65
C GLU A 188 -10.67 13.17 -10.96
N ALA A 189 -10.67 13.16 -9.62
CA ALA A 189 -11.73 12.56 -8.81
C ALA A 189 -12.86 13.56 -8.54
N ASP A 190 -14.10 13.09 -8.58
CA ASP A 190 -15.26 13.94 -8.28
C ASP A 190 -15.35 14.21 -6.77
N ILE A 191 -14.98 13.22 -5.95
CA ILE A 191 -15.01 13.31 -4.49
C ILE A 191 -13.74 12.69 -3.93
N VAL A 192 -13.09 13.39 -2.99
CA VAL A 192 -11.88 12.92 -2.32
C VAL A 192 -12.11 12.81 -0.82
N VAL A 193 -12.03 11.59 -0.28
CA VAL A 193 -12.19 11.30 1.16
C VAL A 193 -10.83 10.94 1.76
N ARG A 194 -10.44 11.69 2.79
CA ARG A 194 -9.16 11.52 3.50
C ARG A 194 -9.38 11.11 4.96
N PRO A 195 -9.37 9.80 5.29
CA PRO A 195 -9.47 9.35 6.67
C PRO A 195 -8.26 9.79 7.51
N ARG A 196 -8.50 10.11 8.78
CA ARG A 196 -7.46 10.56 9.71
C ARG A 196 -6.75 9.35 10.33
N VAL A 197 -5.77 8.80 9.62
CA VAL A 197 -5.05 7.59 10.07
C VAL A 197 -3.78 7.88 10.88
N GLY A 198 -3.43 9.16 11.07
CA GLY A 198 -2.25 9.58 11.83
C GLY A 198 -0.92 9.36 11.06
N GLN A 199 0.19 9.35 11.79
CA GLN A 199 1.52 9.12 11.23
C GLN A 199 1.95 7.67 11.46
N ARG A 200 1.38 6.72 10.70
CA ARG A 200 1.63 5.28 10.85
C ARG A 200 2.44 4.70 9.71
N THR A 201 3.47 3.91 10.00
CA THR A 201 4.23 3.16 8.99
C THR A 201 3.35 2.13 8.28
N TRP A 202 3.71 1.76 7.04
CA TRP A 202 2.98 0.72 6.29
C TRP A 202 2.99 -0.64 7.02
N SER A 203 3.96 -0.83 7.93
CA SER A 203 4.12 -2.01 8.78
C SER A 203 3.50 -1.88 10.17
N ASP A 204 2.93 -0.74 10.54
CA ASP A 204 2.28 -0.56 11.85
C ASP A 204 0.89 -1.19 11.82
N MET A 205 0.79 -2.37 12.43
CA MET A 205 -0.45 -3.15 12.53
C MET A 205 -1.15 -2.97 13.89
N THR A 206 -0.76 -1.98 14.68
CA THR A 206 -1.37 -1.73 15.99
C THR A 206 -2.69 -0.96 15.85
N ASN A 207 -3.63 -1.17 16.77
CA ASN A 207 -4.87 -0.39 16.88
C ASN A 207 -5.71 -0.32 15.58
N LEU A 208 -5.80 -1.43 14.82
CA LEU A 208 -6.53 -1.51 13.55
C LEU A 208 -8.01 -1.06 13.66
N SER A 209 -8.65 -1.30 14.81
CA SER A 209 -10.02 -0.83 15.07
C SER A 209 -10.16 0.68 14.96
N SER A 210 -9.17 1.43 15.44
CA SER A 210 -9.14 2.90 15.33
C SER A 210 -9.00 3.36 13.87
N ILE A 211 -8.23 2.63 13.05
CA ILE A 211 -8.07 2.93 11.62
C ILE A 211 -9.40 2.72 10.88
N VAL A 212 -10.08 1.60 11.17
CA VAL A 212 -11.40 1.32 10.58
C VAL A 212 -12.42 2.37 10.98
N GLU A 213 -12.43 2.78 12.25
CA GLU A 213 -13.36 3.83 12.71
C GLU A 213 -13.08 5.17 12.04
N SER A 214 -11.81 5.53 11.87
CA SER A 214 -11.42 6.74 11.13
C SER A 214 -11.92 6.74 9.68
N GLY A 215 -11.88 5.58 9.02
CA GLY A 215 -12.49 5.37 7.70
C GLY A 215 -14.00 5.57 7.71
N ARG A 216 -14.70 4.97 8.68
CA ARG A 216 -16.15 5.09 8.86
C ARG A 216 -16.57 6.54 9.11
N ASP A 217 -15.86 7.25 9.98
CA ASP A 217 -16.11 8.66 10.28
C ASP A 217 -15.92 9.57 9.07
N ALA A 218 -14.85 9.33 8.29
CA ALA A 218 -14.57 10.12 7.10
C ALA A 218 -15.65 9.92 6.04
N MET A 219 -16.07 8.66 5.81
CA MET A 219 -17.12 8.36 4.84
C MET A 219 -18.49 8.87 5.28
N THR A 220 -18.81 8.79 6.58
CA THR A 220 -20.07 9.33 7.12
C THR A 220 -20.19 10.83 6.85
N LYS A 221 -19.09 11.58 6.96
CA LYS A 221 -19.06 13.02 6.69
C LYS A 221 -19.17 13.35 5.19
N ALA A 222 -18.63 12.50 4.32
CA ALA A 222 -18.69 12.66 2.87
C ALA A 222 -20.00 12.13 2.25
N MET A 223 -20.82 11.41 3.03
CA MET A 223 -22.05 10.79 2.53
C MET A 223 -23.03 11.77 1.88
N PRO A 224 -23.30 12.98 2.44
CA PRO A 224 -24.20 13.93 1.80
C PRO A 224 -23.71 14.37 0.41
N GLU A 225 -22.42 14.67 0.28
CA GLU A 225 -21.78 15.06 -0.98
C GLU A 225 -21.83 13.92 -2.01
N LEU A 226 -21.58 12.68 -1.59
CA LEU A 226 -21.71 11.51 -2.47
C LEU A 226 -23.15 11.31 -2.96
N GLN A 227 -24.14 11.47 -2.08
CA GLN A 227 -25.55 11.34 -2.46
C GLN A 227 -25.96 12.42 -3.47
N GLU A 228 -25.50 13.65 -3.29
CA GLU A 228 -25.73 14.76 -4.21
C GLU A 228 -25.09 14.49 -5.59
N ALA A 229 -23.83 14.07 -5.62
CA ALA A 229 -23.13 13.73 -6.85
C ALA A 229 -23.83 12.60 -7.63
N LEU A 230 -24.24 11.53 -6.93
CA LEU A 230 -24.98 10.43 -7.56
C LEU A 230 -26.35 10.85 -8.10
N SER A 231 -27.04 11.78 -7.44
CA SER A 231 -28.35 12.28 -7.89
C SER A 231 -28.27 13.16 -9.14
N THR A 232 -27.13 13.81 -9.36
CA THR A 232 -26.89 14.74 -10.48
C THR A 232 -26.40 14.01 -11.73
N HIS A 233 -25.87 12.78 -11.59
CA HIS A 233 -25.36 11.92 -12.66
C HIS A 233 -26.43 10.97 -13.27
N HIS A 234 -27.72 11.33 -13.19
CA HIS A 234 -28.84 10.60 -13.82
C HIS A 234 -29.17 11.06 -15.24
#